data_AF-A0A0D0HBJ3-F1
#
_entry.id   AF-A0A0D0HBJ3-F1
#
_cell.length_a   1.000
_cell.length_b   1.000
_cell.length_c   1.000
_cell.angle_alpha   90.00
_cell.angle_beta   90.00
_cell.angle_gamma   90.00
#
_symmetry.space_group_name_H-M   'P 1'
#
loop_
_entity.id
_entity.type
_entity.pdbx_description
1 polymer ?
#
loop_
_entity_poly.entity_id
_entity_poly.type
_entity_poly.pdbx_seq_one_letter_code
_entity_poly.pdbx_strand_id
1 'polypeptide(L)' 'MEVLKAKESNVHVCYVYAEIGFGAPIYIEVKLRKEVFRTAPVLSDFVDGVDLLIRAKTGVAARIRCFSYENDSIHAKN' A
#
# COMPACT_ATOMS: atom_id res chain seq x y z
N MET A 1 9.60 4.21 -13.69
CA MET A 1 9.65 2.74 -13.51
C MET A 1 8.50 2.39 -12.57
N GLU A 2 7.59 1.49 -12.96
CA GLU A 2 6.51 1.05 -12.06
C GLU A 2 7.12 0.32 -10.85
N VAL A 3 7.09 0.93 -9.67
CA VAL A 3 7.78 0.43 -8.46
C VAL A 3 7.33 -0.99 -8.12
N LEU A 4 6.03 -1.27 -8.15
CA LEU A 4 5.46 -2.58 -7.81
C LEU A 4 5.22 -3.52 -9.01
N LYS A 5 5.49 -3.05 -10.24
CA LYS A 5 5.22 -3.75 -11.51
C LYS A 5 3.84 -4.42 -11.52
N ALA A 6 2.80 -3.64 -11.25
CA ALA A 6 1.42 -4.10 -11.21
C ALA A 6 0.65 -3.48 -12.37
N LYS A 7 -0.07 -4.31 -13.13
CA LYS A 7 -1.02 -3.80 -14.13
C LYS A 7 -2.08 -2.96 -13.42
N GLU A 8 -2.49 -1.83 -14.01
CA GLU A 8 -3.52 -0.96 -13.44
C GLU A 8 -4.81 -1.72 -13.11
N SER A 9 -5.23 -2.66 -13.95
CA SER A 9 -6.42 -3.50 -13.73
C SER A 9 -6.32 -4.43 -12.51
N ASN A 10 -5.15 -4.57 -11.90
CA ASN A 10 -4.92 -5.35 -10.69
C ASN A 10 -4.72 -4.45 -9.45
N VAL A 11 -4.88 -3.13 -9.59
CA VAL A 11 -4.80 -2.18 -8.49
C VAL A 11 -6.21 -1.79 -8.09
N HIS A 12 -6.54 -2.04 -6.83
CA HIS A 12 -7.81 -1.62 -6.24
C HIS A 12 -7.53 -0.71 -5.05
N VAL A 13 -8.20 0.45 -5.01
CA VAL A 13 -8.11 1.41 -3.92
C VAL A 13 -9.51 1.63 -3.36
N CYS A 14 -9.68 1.39 -2.06
CA CYS A 14 -10.93 1.61 -1.34
C CYS A 14 -10.70 2.67 -0.27
N TYR A 15 -11.63 3.63 -0.17
CA TYR A 15 -11.62 4.66 0.85
C TYR A 15 -12.69 4.36 1.90
N VAL A 16 -12.28 4.32 3.16
CA VAL A 16 -13.18 4.14 4.30
C VAL A 16 -12.99 5.32 5.24
N TYR A 17 -14.09 6.01 5.55
CA TYR A 17 -14.09 7.07 6.54
C TYR A 17 -14.34 6.47 7.92
N ALA A 18 -13.54 6.86 8.90
CA ALA A 18 -13.67 6.43 10.28
C ALA A 18 -13.31 7.58 11.22
N GLU A 19 -13.94 7.62 12.39
CA GLU A 19 -13.51 8.50 13.48
C GLU A 19 -12.25 7.91 14.13
N ILE A 20 -11.17 8.68 14.11
CA ILE A 20 -9.89 8.27 14.71
C ILE A 20 -9.75 8.95 16.07
N GLY A 21 -9.87 8.17 17.14
CA GLY A 21 -9.77 8.70 18.51
C GLY A 21 -8.33 9.06 18.93
N PHE A 22 -7.32 8.34 18.43
CA PHE A 22 -5.91 8.58 18.76
C PHE A 22 -4.95 8.02 17.68
N GLY A 23 -3.81 8.68 17.47
CA GLY A 23 -2.76 8.25 16.54
C GLY A 23 -2.80 8.95 15.19
N ALA A 24 -2.29 8.29 14.15
CA ALA A 24 -2.25 8.85 12.81
C ALA A 24 -3.68 8.97 12.22
N PRO A 25 -4.08 10.13 11.68
CA PRO A 25 -5.43 10.35 11.16
C PRO A 25 -5.69 9.62 9.84
N ILE A 26 -4.63 9.15 9.16
CA ILE A 26 -4.72 8.36 7.93
C ILE A 26 -4.10 7.00 8.18
N TYR A 27 -4.84 5.94 7.83
CA TYR A 27 -4.35 4.57 7.82
C TYR A 27 -4.39 4.02 6.39
N ILE A 28 -3.30 3.39 5.96
CA ILE A 28 -3.23 2.69 4.68
C ILE A 28 -2.80 1.25 4.93
N GLU A 29 -3.60 0.34 4.40
CA GLU A 29 -3.28 -1.07 4.32
C GLU A 29 -3.10 -1.46 2.85
N VAL A 30 -1.90 -1.94 2.51
CA VAL A 30 -1.57 -2.42 1.17
C VAL A 30 -1.42 -3.93 1.22
N LYS A 31 -2.13 -4.63 0.35
CA LYS A 31 -2.07 -6.08 0.18
C LYS A 31 -1.49 -6.41 -1.18
N LEU A 32 -0.38 -7.13 -1.19
CA LEU A 32 0.37 -7.45 -2.40
C LEU A 32 0.55 -8.97 -2.51
N ARG A 33 0.63 -9.46 -3.75
CA ARG A 33 1.20 -10.79 -4.02
C ARG A 33 2.71 -10.71 -3.86
N LYS A 34 3.29 -11.72 -3.22
CA LYS A 34 4.73 -11.89 -3.16
C LYS A 34 5.25 -12.23 -4.55
N GLU A 35 6.31 -11.56 -4.95
CA GLU A 35 6.94 -11.70 -6.27
C GLU A 35 8.45 -11.51 -6.13
N VAL A 36 9.23 -12.17 -6.98
CA VAL A 36 10.71 -12.10 -6.93
C VAL A 36 11.26 -10.68 -7.11
N PHE A 37 10.49 -9.82 -7.78
CA PHE A 37 10.86 -8.42 -8.05
C PHE A 37 10.30 -7.43 -7.01
N ARG A 38 9.46 -7.87 -6.06
CA ARG A 38 8.96 -7.05 -4.95
C ARG A 38 9.80 -7.30 -3.70
N THR A 39 11.08 -6.98 -3.81
CA THR A 39 12.05 -7.17 -2.73
C THR A 39 11.78 -6.18 -1.58
N ALA A 40 12.33 -6.44 -0.40
CA ALA A 40 12.17 -5.55 0.74
C ALA A 40 12.58 -4.08 0.45
N PRO A 41 13.71 -3.80 -0.27
CA PRO A 41 14.03 -2.44 -0.69
C PRO A 41 12.96 -1.80 -1.58
N VAL A 42 12.44 -2.54 -2.57
CA VAL A 42 11.38 -2.03 -3.47
C VAL A 42 10.10 -1.71 -2.69
N LEU A 43 9.75 -2.54 -1.70
CA LEU A 43 8.60 -2.28 -0.83
C LEU A 43 8.84 -1.09 0.11
N SER A 44 10.08 -0.88 0.58
CA SER A 44 10.46 0.30 1.37
C SER A 44 10.29 1.57 0.55
N ASP A 45 10.88 1.62 -0.66
CA ASP A 45 10.78 2.77 -1.56
C ASP A 45 9.32 3.08 -1.91
N PHE A 46 8.49 2.04 -2.08
CA PHE A 46 7.06 2.19 -2.29
C PHE A 46 6.37 2.84 -1.08
N VAL A 47 6.62 2.36 0.14
CA VAL A 47 6.03 2.91 1.37
C VAL A 47 6.45 4.37 1.57
N ASP A 48 7.73 4.69 1.33
CA ASP A 48 8.26 6.05 1.45
C ASP A 48 7.62 6.99 0.42
N GLY A 49 7.44 6.53 -0.82
CA GLY A 49 6.76 7.28 -1.86
C GLY A 49 5.29 7.56 -1.52
N VAL A 50 4.59 6.57 -0.95
CA VAL A 50 3.20 6.74 -0.49
C VAL A 50 3.12 7.74 0.68
N ASP A 51 3.99 7.65 1.68
CA ASP A 51 4.02 8.59 2.80
C ASP A 51 4.30 10.02 2.33
N LEU A 52 5.28 10.21 1.43
CA LEU A 52 5.60 11.50 0.85
C LEU A 52 4.39 12.12 0.12
N LEU A 53 3.69 11.32 -0.69
CA LEU A 53 2.49 11.77 -1.41
C LEU A 53 1.36 12.17 -0.47
N ILE A 54 1.13 11.40 0.60
CA ILE A 54 0.09 11.72 1.58
C ILE A 54 0.43 13.02 2.30
N ARG A 55 1.66 13.15 2.79
CA ARG A 55 2.12 14.39 3.45
C ARG A 55 1.98 15.60 2.53
N ALA A 56 2.37 15.46 1.27
CA ALA A 56 2.27 16.54 0.28
C ALA A 56 0.81 16.94 -0.01
N LYS A 57 -0.15 16.02 0.08
CA LYS A 57 -1.58 16.27 -0.23
C LYS A 57 -2.43 16.63 0.99
N THR A 58 -2.05 16.19 2.17
CA THR A 58 -2.89 16.25 3.37
C THR A 58 -2.23 16.95 4.56
N GLY A 59 -0.91 17.17 4.52
CA GLY A 59 -0.14 17.79 5.60
C GLY A 59 0.08 16.89 6.81
N VAL A 60 -0.38 15.64 6.80
CA VAL A 60 -0.27 14.69 7.91
C VAL A 60 0.50 13.44 7.52
N ALA A 61 1.16 12.80 8.49
CA ALA A 61 1.79 11.49 8.30
C ALA A 61 0.74 10.37 8.39
N ALA A 62 0.87 9.36 7.53
CA ALA A 62 0.01 8.19 7.56
C ALA A 62 0.64 7.04 8.35
N ARG A 63 -0.20 6.20 8.94
CA ARG A 63 0.20 4.86 9.36
C ARG A 63 0.05 3.91 8.17
N ILE A 64 1.17 3.50 7.59
CA ILE A 64 1.18 2.60 6.42
C ILE A 64 1.61 1.20 6.86
N ARG A 65 0.87 0.18 6.41
CA ARG A 65 1.25 -1.23 6.55
C ARG A 65 1.16 -1.93 5.20
N CYS A 66 2.19 -2.68 4.86
CA CYS A 66 2.26 -3.45 3.63
C CYS A 66 2.36 -4.94 3.97
N PHE A 67 1.44 -5.74 3.42
CA PHE A 67 1.38 -7.18 3.63
C PHE A 67 1.58 -7.88 2.29
N SER A 68 2.52 -8.81 2.25
CA SER A 68 2.74 -9.67 1.08
C SER A 68 2.27 -11.09 1.40
N TYR A 69 1.52 -11.69 0.48
CA TYR A 69 1.03 -13.06 0.61
C TYR A 69 1.64 -13.95 -0.47
N GLU A 70 1.87 -15.22 -0.15
CA GLU A 70 2.30 -16.20 -1.13
C GLU A 70 1.26 -16.31 -2.26
N ASN A 71 1.73 -16.57 -3.49
CA ASN A 71 0.87 -16.55 -4.69
C ASN A 71 -0.25 -17.60 -4.58
N ASP A 72 0.07 -18.75 -3.99
CA ASP A 72 -0.86 -19.86 -3.80
C ASP A 72 -1.85 -19.63 -2.64
N SER A 73 -1.67 -18.56 -1.86
CA SER A 73 -2.54 -18.22 -0.72
C SER A 73 -3.66 -17.23 -1.08
N ILE A 74 -3.71 -16.72 -2.32
CA ILE A 74 -4.76 -15.79 -2.77
C ILE A 74 -5.58 -16.41 -3.90
N HIS A 75 -6.80 -16.84 -3.58
CA HIS A 75 -7.83 -17.19 -4.57
C HIS A 75 -8.73 -15.97 -4.79
N ALA A 76 -8.56 -15.28 -5.92
CA ALA A 76 -9.31 -14.07 -6.25
C ALA A 76 -9.78 -14.09 -7.72
N LYS A 77 -10.89 -13.42 -7.98
CA LYS A 77 -11.44 -13.16 -9.31
C LYS A 77 -11.74 -11.65 -9.41
N ASN A 78 -11.40 -11.05 -10.55
CA ASN A 78 -11.74 -9.67 -10.86
C ASN A 78 -13.17 -9.59 -11.41
#